data_AF-A0A182PTA0-F1
#
_entry.id   AF-A0A182PTA0-F1
#
_cell.length_a   1.000
_cell.length_b   1.000
_cell.length_c   1.000
_cell.angle_alpha   90.00
_cell.angle_beta   90.00
_cell.angle_gamma   90.00
#
_symmetry.space_group_name_H-M   'P 1'
#
loop_
_entity.id
_entity.type
_entity.pdbx_description
1 polymer ?
#
loop_
_entity_poly.entity_id
_entity_poly.type
_entity_poly.pdbx_seq_one_letter_code
_entity_poly.pdbx_strand_id
1 'polypeptide(L)'
;MASAISNGFREDCSEFLSDFAKLKATDYSAFCQEWKRNNFQYIFFGRNTDAEMAEYLGEIFYTVKKFFFASKNLFERIGAFYLLYTLYFKQPLFMFCKIRLTLEEWRVMKDFARLPQNGQALPQITVMLWKMFKSDAFRFVQDELERGFDRFYFKSSGTSYDSSSSFRTNKDLEKELQTLTAPDGLIKATEILEMGYNEMKEALDGK
;
A
#
# COMPACT_ATOMS: atom_id res chain seq x y z
N MET A 1 4.33 3.66 -8.01
CA MET A 1 3.90 2.83 -9.15
C MET A 1 2.62 3.46 -9.61
N ALA A 2 2.66 4.16 -10.74
CA ALA A 2 1.45 4.53 -11.45
C ALA A 2 1.34 3.50 -12.57
N SER A 3 0.66 2.37 -12.29
CA SER A 3 0.14 1.53 -13.36
C SER A 3 -0.84 2.36 -14.18
N ALA A 4 -1.01 2.03 -15.46
CA ALA A 4 -2.00 2.70 -16.30
C ALA A 4 -3.44 2.58 -15.73
N ILE A 5 -3.63 1.64 -14.80
CA ILE A 5 -4.90 1.31 -14.16
C ILE A 5 -5.44 2.48 -13.32
N SER A 6 -4.62 3.28 -12.64
CA SER A 6 -5.08 4.45 -11.86
C SER A 6 -4.84 5.81 -12.52
N ASN A 7 -4.54 5.83 -13.82
CA ASN A 7 -4.34 7.09 -14.55
C ASN A 7 -5.53 8.05 -14.39
N GLY A 8 -5.24 9.32 -14.08
CA GLY A 8 -6.25 10.35 -13.85
C GLY A 8 -6.78 10.40 -12.41
N PHE A 9 -6.73 9.30 -11.65
CA PHE A 9 -7.22 9.29 -10.28
C PHE A 9 -6.45 10.26 -9.37
N ARG A 10 -5.13 10.41 -9.59
CA ARG A 10 -4.31 11.31 -8.79
C ARG A 10 -4.73 12.76 -8.98
N GLU A 11 -5.01 13.15 -10.22
CA GLU A 11 -5.46 14.49 -10.60
C GLU A 11 -6.86 14.74 -10.02
N ASP A 12 -7.79 13.82 -10.23
CA ASP A 12 -9.16 13.89 -9.67
C ASP A 12 -9.13 13.98 -8.14
N CYS A 13 -8.28 13.18 -7.50
CA CYS A 13 -8.10 13.21 -6.05
C CYS A 13 -7.49 14.53 -5.59
N SER A 14 -6.52 15.08 -6.31
CA SER A 14 -5.91 16.37 -5.98
C SER A 14 -6.92 17.51 -6.09
N GLU A 15 -7.75 17.51 -7.13
CA GLU A 15 -8.80 18.50 -7.34
C GLU A 15 -9.87 18.39 -6.25
N PHE A 16 -10.34 17.17 -5.99
CA PHE A 16 -11.32 16.89 -4.94
C PHE A 16 -10.85 17.37 -3.57
N LEU A 17 -9.60 17.06 -3.18
CA LEU A 17 -9.05 17.48 -1.90
C LEU A 17 -8.83 19.00 -1.81
N SER A 18 -8.43 19.63 -2.92
CA SER A 18 -8.31 21.09 -3.01
C SER A 18 -9.66 21.77 -2.83
N ASP A 19 -10.71 21.26 -3.47
CA ASP A 19 -12.06 21.78 -3.34
C ASP A 19 -12.61 21.63 -1.93
N PHE A 20 -12.44 20.46 -1.32
CA PHE A 20 -12.80 20.27 0.09
C PHE A 20 -12.04 21.23 1.01
N ALA A 21 -10.75 21.44 0.77
CA ALA A 21 -9.92 22.33 1.58
C ALA A 21 -10.37 23.80 1.50
N LYS A 22 -10.91 24.26 0.36
CA LYS A 22 -11.44 25.63 0.19
C LYS A 22 -12.65 25.89 1.09
N LEU A 23 -13.44 24.86 1.42
CA LEU A 23 -14.58 24.98 2.33
C LEU A 23 -14.17 25.32 3.76
N LYS A 24 -12.91 25.04 4.14
CA LYS A 24 -12.39 25.16 5.52
C LYS A 24 -13.26 24.43 6.54
N ALA A 25 -13.90 23.34 6.10
CA ALA A 25 -14.75 22.51 6.93
C ALA A 25 -13.94 21.35 7.51
N THR A 26 -14.23 20.98 8.76
CA THR A 26 -13.65 19.80 9.43
C THR A 26 -14.68 18.68 9.61
N ASP A 27 -15.93 18.91 9.24
CA ASP A 27 -17.03 17.97 9.39
C ASP A 27 -17.04 16.93 8.28
N TYR A 28 -17.35 15.69 8.65
CA TYR A 28 -17.51 14.61 7.69
C TYR A 28 -18.74 14.80 6.79
N SER A 29 -19.77 15.50 7.27
CA SER A 29 -20.96 15.81 6.47
C SER A 29 -20.62 16.68 5.25
N ALA A 30 -19.78 17.70 5.42
CA ALA A 30 -19.29 18.54 4.34
C ALA A 30 -18.47 17.71 3.34
N PHE A 31 -17.61 16.81 3.84
CA PHE A 31 -16.90 15.85 3.00
C PHE A 31 -17.85 14.99 2.17
N CYS A 32 -18.92 14.45 2.78
CA CYS A 32 -19.92 13.66 2.05
C CYS A 32 -20.69 14.46 0.99
N GLN A 33 -20.90 15.76 1.21
CA GLN A 33 -21.51 16.63 0.20
C GLN A 33 -20.58 16.80 -0.99
N GLU A 34 -19.31 17.09 -0.75
CA GLU A 34 -18.29 17.18 -1.80
C GLU A 34 -18.11 15.86 -2.55
N TRP A 35 -18.12 14.73 -1.83
CA TRP A 35 -18.04 13.39 -2.43
C TRP A 35 -19.15 13.17 -3.46
N LYS A 36 -20.37 13.60 -3.14
CA LYS A 36 -21.52 13.51 -4.05
C LYS A 36 -21.44 14.54 -5.17
N ARG A 37 -21.09 15.79 -4.86
CA ARG A 37 -20.98 16.90 -5.83
C ARG A 37 -20.00 16.57 -6.95
N ASN A 38 -18.86 15.97 -6.60
CA ASN A 38 -17.80 15.58 -7.54
C ASN A 38 -18.03 14.21 -8.17
N ASN A 39 -19.18 13.56 -7.95
CA ASN A 39 -19.47 12.23 -8.49
C ASN A 39 -18.42 11.17 -8.12
N PHE A 40 -17.70 11.37 -7.01
CA PHE A 40 -16.57 10.53 -6.60
C PHE A 40 -17.02 9.12 -6.16
N GLN A 41 -18.32 8.89 -6.05
CA GLN A 41 -18.89 7.54 -5.89
C GLN A 41 -18.68 6.63 -7.10
N TYR A 42 -18.42 7.19 -8.29
CA TYR A 42 -18.22 6.40 -9.51
C TYR A 42 -16.78 5.97 -9.76
N ILE A 43 -15.84 6.29 -8.85
CA ILE A 43 -14.42 5.90 -9.00
C ILE A 43 -14.20 4.38 -9.14
N PHE A 44 -15.13 3.57 -8.65
CA PHE A 44 -15.06 2.11 -8.75
C PHE A 44 -15.75 1.56 -10.00
N PHE A 45 -16.42 2.39 -10.79
CA PHE A 45 -17.12 1.93 -11.99
C PHE A 45 -16.15 1.70 -13.15
N GLY A 46 -16.54 0.81 -14.06
CA GLY A 46 -15.78 0.53 -15.29
C GLY A 46 -14.65 -0.49 -15.15
N ARG A 47 -14.48 -1.13 -13.97
CA ARG A 47 -13.55 -2.24 -13.77
C ARG A 47 -14.23 -3.57 -14.05
N ASN A 48 -13.55 -4.44 -14.77
CA ASN A 48 -14.18 -5.65 -15.31
C ASN A 48 -13.96 -6.89 -14.44
N THR A 49 -12.97 -6.86 -13.54
CA THR A 49 -12.61 -8.02 -12.70
C THR A 49 -12.27 -7.60 -11.29
N ASP A 50 -12.46 -8.51 -10.33
CA ASP A 50 -12.06 -8.30 -8.94
C ASP A 50 -10.54 -8.13 -8.78
N ALA A 51 -9.75 -8.80 -9.64
CA ALA A 51 -8.29 -8.65 -9.66
C ALA A 51 -7.87 -7.23 -10.08
N GLU A 52 -8.46 -6.71 -11.16
CA GLU A 52 -8.23 -5.33 -11.60
C GLU A 52 -8.68 -4.32 -10.54
N MET A 53 -9.83 -4.57 -9.91
CA MET A 53 -10.34 -3.74 -8.83
C MET A 53 -9.41 -3.75 -7.61
N ALA A 54 -8.86 -4.91 -7.25
CA ALA A 54 -7.95 -5.04 -6.12
C ALA A 54 -6.62 -4.30 -6.37
N GLU A 55 -6.08 -4.40 -7.60
CA GLU A 55 -4.89 -3.65 -8.01
C GLU A 55 -5.15 -2.14 -8.00
N TYR A 56 -6.27 -1.70 -8.59
CA TYR A 56 -6.71 -0.31 -8.57
C TYR A 56 -6.88 0.22 -7.14
N LEU A 57 -7.54 -0.53 -6.26
CA LEU A 57 -7.72 -0.18 -4.85
C LEU A 57 -6.37 0.01 -4.13
N GLY A 58 -5.41 -0.88 -4.39
CA GLY A 58 -4.04 -0.76 -3.89
C GLY A 58 -3.39 0.57 -4.28
N GLU A 59 -3.51 0.95 -5.56
CA GLU A 59 -2.94 2.20 -6.09
C GLU A 59 -3.65 3.46 -5.56
N ILE A 60 -4.98 3.46 -5.46
CA ILE A 60 -5.70 4.62 -4.94
C ILE A 60 -5.47 4.80 -3.44
N PHE A 61 -5.44 3.71 -2.66
CA PHE A 61 -5.10 3.80 -1.23
C PHE A 61 -3.69 4.36 -1.05
N TYR A 62 -2.73 3.88 -1.85
CA TYR A 62 -1.38 4.43 -1.85
C TYR A 62 -1.38 5.93 -2.18
N THR A 63 -2.11 6.33 -3.22
CA THR A 63 -2.17 7.72 -3.69
C THR A 63 -2.79 8.65 -2.64
N VAL A 64 -3.96 8.32 -2.09
CA VAL A 64 -4.61 9.13 -1.05
C VAL A 64 -3.77 9.19 0.22
N LYS A 65 -3.15 8.07 0.60
CA LYS A 65 -2.23 8.01 1.72
C LYS A 65 -1.04 8.97 1.52
N LYS A 66 -0.47 9.06 0.31
CA LYS A 66 0.57 10.04 0.00
C LYS A 66 0.07 11.48 0.15
N PHE A 67 -1.15 11.80 -0.28
CA PHE A 67 -1.75 13.12 -0.02
C PHE A 67 -1.85 13.41 1.49
N PHE A 68 -2.33 12.44 2.28
CA PHE A 68 -2.42 12.59 3.74
C PHE A 68 -1.06 12.91 4.40
N PHE A 69 0.01 12.23 4.01
CA PHE A 69 1.33 12.43 4.61
C PHE A 69 2.07 13.65 4.07
N ALA A 70 1.87 13.99 2.79
CA ALA A 70 2.56 15.12 2.15
C ALA A 70 1.88 16.48 2.41
N SER A 71 0.59 16.50 2.76
CA SER A 71 -0.15 17.74 2.86
C SER A 71 0.26 18.59 4.06
N LYS A 72 0.59 19.86 3.79
CA LYS A 72 0.83 20.90 4.80
C LYS A 72 -0.46 21.62 5.20
N ASN A 73 -1.50 21.52 4.37
CA ASN A 73 -2.79 22.12 4.63
C ASN A 73 -3.63 21.19 5.52
N LEU A 74 -4.07 21.70 6.67
CA LEU A 74 -4.87 20.91 7.60
C LEU A 74 -6.16 20.36 6.97
N PHE A 75 -6.89 21.17 6.21
CA PHE A 75 -8.18 20.77 5.66
C PHE A 75 -8.01 19.71 4.57
N GLU A 76 -6.98 19.85 3.75
CA GLU A 76 -6.62 18.85 2.74
C GLU A 76 -6.20 17.53 3.40
N ARG A 77 -5.43 17.60 4.51
CA ARG A 77 -5.04 16.44 5.30
C ARG A 77 -6.23 15.74 5.96
N ILE A 78 -7.19 16.50 6.52
CA ILE A 78 -8.46 15.98 7.03
C ILE A 78 -9.26 15.32 5.89
N GLY A 79 -9.35 15.97 4.74
CA GLY A 79 -10.02 15.44 3.56
C GLY A 79 -9.41 14.12 3.10
N ALA A 80 -8.09 14.02 3.03
CA ALA A 80 -7.38 12.79 2.65
C ALA A 80 -7.63 11.66 3.65
N PHE A 81 -7.70 11.97 4.95
CA PHE A 81 -8.05 10.99 5.98
C PHE A 81 -9.50 10.49 5.83
N TYR A 82 -10.46 11.38 5.61
CA TYR A 82 -11.85 11.03 5.33
C TYR A 82 -12.00 10.24 4.03
N LEU A 83 -11.16 10.53 3.04
CA LEU A 83 -11.12 9.83 1.78
C LEU A 83 -10.62 8.39 1.97
N LEU A 84 -9.51 8.16 2.68
CA LEU A 84 -9.06 6.79 3.04
C LEU A 84 -10.16 5.99 3.73
N TYR A 85 -10.81 6.59 4.73
CA TYR A 85 -11.93 5.97 5.44
C TYR A 85 -13.08 5.62 4.49
N THR A 86 -13.49 6.55 3.65
CA THR A 86 -14.63 6.38 2.75
C THR A 86 -14.34 5.33 1.68
N LEU A 87 -13.15 5.36 1.07
CA LEU A 87 -12.71 4.37 0.08
C LEU A 87 -12.73 2.95 0.66
N TYR A 88 -12.20 2.77 1.87
CA TYR A 88 -12.14 1.47 2.50
C TYR A 88 -13.54 0.87 2.75
N PHE A 89 -14.50 1.67 3.23
CA PHE A 89 -15.86 1.19 3.51
C PHE A 89 -16.80 1.18 2.29
N LYS A 90 -16.35 1.68 1.14
CA LYS A 90 -17.14 1.72 -0.12
C LYS A 90 -16.58 0.85 -1.23
N GLN A 91 -15.43 0.21 -1.02
CA GLN A 91 -14.85 -0.69 -2.01
C GLN A 91 -15.83 -1.82 -2.39
N PRO A 92 -15.96 -2.16 -3.69
CA PRO A 92 -16.91 -3.16 -4.17
C PRO A 92 -16.30 -4.56 -4.22
N LEU A 93 -15.56 -4.97 -3.18
CA LEU A 93 -14.95 -6.30 -3.09
C LEU A 93 -15.57 -7.09 -1.95
N PHE A 94 -15.74 -8.40 -2.13
CA PHE A 94 -16.13 -9.30 -1.04
C PHE A 94 -15.00 -9.41 0.01
N MET A 95 -13.76 -9.55 -0.47
CA MET A 95 -12.56 -9.51 0.36
C MET A 95 -11.93 -8.12 0.28
N PHE A 96 -12.03 -7.36 1.37
CA PHE A 96 -11.57 -5.96 1.38
C PHE A 96 -10.05 -5.87 1.21
N CYS A 97 -9.62 -5.06 0.25
CA CYS A 97 -8.25 -4.57 0.16
C CYS A 97 -7.93 -3.71 1.39
N LYS A 98 -6.80 -4.04 2.02
CA LYS A 98 -6.31 -3.34 3.22
C LYS A 98 -5.38 -2.18 2.84
N ILE A 99 -5.44 -1.12 3.64
CA ILE A 99 -4.53 0.01 3.53
C ILE A 99 -3.16 -0.41 4.09
N ARG A 100 -2.14 -0.38 3.25
CA ARG A 100 -0.75 -0.72 3.61
C ARG A 100 -0.11 0.41 4.40
N LEU A 101 0.43 0.10 5.58
CA LEU A 101 1.05 1.07 6.47
C LEU A 101 2.34 0.57 7.07
N THR A 102 3.35 1.44 7.10
CA THR A 102 4.53 1.22 7.94
C THR A 102 4.22 1.55 9.40
N LEU A 103 5.09 1.06 10.30
CA LEU A 103 4.95 1.36 11.72
C LEU A 103 5.10 2.87 12.02
N GLU A 104 5.92 3.58 11.23
CA GLU A 104 6.10 5.03 11.34
C GLU A 104 4.84 5.78 10.88
N GLU A 105 4.30 5.42 9.72
CA GLU A 105 3.05 5.98 9.20
C GLU A 105 1.88 5.79 10.19
N TRP A 106 1.82 4.62 10.83
CA TRP A 106 0.84 4.34 11.87
C TRP A 106 0.96 5.28 13.08
N ARG A 107 2.18 5.57 13.54
CA ARG A 107 2.40 6.53 14.64
C ARG A 107 1.88 7.91 14.25
N VAL A 108 2.23 8.38 13.05
CA VAL A 108 1.79 9.68 12.53
C VAL A 108 0.26 9.76 12.44
N MET A 109 -0.42 8.70 11.99
CA MET A 109 -1.89 8.69 11.94
C MET A 109 -2.54 8.67 13.33
N LYS A 110 -1.98 7.92 14.28
CA LYS A 110 -2.46 7.94 15.67
C LYS A 110 -2.30 9.32 16.30
N ASP A 111 -1.15 9.96 16.08
CA ASP A 111 -0.89 11.29 16.61
C ASP A 111 -1.83 12.33 15.98
N PHE A 112 -2.05 12.25 14.66
CA PHE A 112 -3.04 13.08 13.97
C PHE A 112 -4.45 12.93 14.58
N ALA A 113 -4.88 11.71 14.88
CA ALA A 113 -6.19 11.46 15.47
C ALA A 113 -6.29 11.79 16.98
N ARG A 114 -5.15 11.88 17.68
CA ARG A 114 -5.09 12.20 19.13
C ARG A 114 -4.96 13.70 19.38
N LEU A 115 -4.20 14.40 18.56
CA LEU A 115 -3.86 15.79 18.78
C LEU A 115 -4.99 16.72 18.30
N PRO A 116 -5.27 17.81 19.05
CA PRO A 116 -6.16 18.86 18.57
C PRO A 116 -5.63 19.47 17.27
N GLN A 117 -6.52 19.66 16.31
CA GLN A 117 -6.20 20.26 15.03
C GLN A 117 -6.56 21.74 15.08
N ASN A 118 -5.56 22.62 14.96
CA ASN A 118 -5.73 24.08 15.10
C ASN A 118 -6.44 24.50 16.40
N GLY A 119 -6.12 23.82 17.52
CA GLY A 119 -6.72 24.08 18.83
C GLY A 119 -8.08 23.42 19.06
N GLN A 120 -8.68 22.77 18.05
CA GLN A 120 -9.96 22.09 18.16
C GLN A 120 -9.79 20.56 18.18
N ALA A 121 -10.40 19.89 19.15
CA ALA A 121 -10.49 18.44 19.15
C ALA A 121 -11.49 17.98 18.07
N LEU A 122 -11.10 17.01 17.25
CA LEU A 122 -11.93 16.43 16.19
C LEU A 122 -12.23 14.95 16.50
N PRO A 123 -13.16 14.67 17.44
CA PRO A 123 -13.44 13.30 17.89
C PRO A 123 -13.90 12.37 16.76
N GLN A 124 -14.48 12.90 15.68
CA GLN A 124 -14.85 12.13 14.50
C GLN A 124 -13.65 11.44 13.83
N ILE A 125 -12.48 12.09 13.79
CA ILE A 125 -11.25 11.51 13.23
C ILE A 125 -10.80 10.33 14.10
N THR A 126 -10.83 10.50 15.43
CA THR A 126 -10.51 9.45 16.39
C THR A 126 -11.42 8.24 16.22
N VAL A 127 -12.75 8.46 16.16
CA VAL A 127 -13.73 7.39 15.98
C VAL A 127 -13.53 6.66 14.66
N MET A 128 -13.28 7.38 13.57
CA MET A 128 -13.01 6.78 12.25
C MET A 128 -11.74 5.94 12.24
N LEU A 129 -10.64 6.43 12.85
CA LEU A 129 -9.38 5.68 12.94
C LEU A 129 -9.60 4.34 13.66
N TRP A 130 -10.26 4.37 14.82
CA TRP A 130 -10.51 3.17 15.60
C TRP A 130 -11.53 2.25 14.94
N LYS A 131 -12.50 2.78 14.19
CA LYS A 131 -13.41 1.97 13.37
C LYS A 131 -12.66 1.25 12.26
N MET A 132 -11.76 1.92 11.53
CA MET A 132 -10.89 1.28 10.54
C MET A 132 -10.03 0.19 11.18
N PHE A 133 -9.44 0.47 12.35
CA PHE A 133 -8.64 -0.51 13.09
C PHE A 133 -9.45 -1.74 13.50
N LYS A 134 -10.64 -1.55 14.10
CA LYS A 134 -11.54 -2.63 14.51
C LYS A 134 -12.04 -3.45 13.31
N SER A 135 -12.15 -2.84 12.15
CA SER A 135 -12.61 -3.49 10.91
C SER A 135 -11.48 -4.17 10.15
N ASP A 136 -10.26 -4.27 10.72
CA ASP A 136 -9.10 -4.89 10.08
C ASP A 136 -8.71 -4.21 8.75
N ALA A 137 -8.82 -2.88 8.70
CA ALA A 137 -8.55 -2.08 7.51
C ALA A 137 -7.07 -1.95 7.16
N PHE A 138 -6.18 -2.25 8.10
CA PHE A 138 -4.76 -1.95 7.97
C PHE A 138 -3.93 -3.22 7.80
N ARG A 139 -3.02 -3.19 6.82
CA ARG A 139 -1.97 -4.19 6.66
C ARG A 139 -0.65 -3.55 7.04
N PHE A 140 -0.08 -3.96 8.17
CA PHE A 140 1.22 -3.46 8.60
C PHE A 140 2.33 -4.09 7.76
N VAL A 141 3.20 -3.25 7.19
CA VAL A 141 4.23 -3.65 6.22
C VAL A 141 5.55 -2.94 6.53
N GLN A 142 6.66 -3.54 6.10
CA GLN A 142 7.97 -2.89 6.20
C GLN A 142 8.16 -1.81 5.12
N ASP A 143 7.72 -2.10 3.89
CA ASP A 143 7.81 -1.20 2.74
C ASP A 143 6.41 -0.96 2.16
N GLU A 144 6.14 0.29 1.79
CA GLU A 144 4.86 0.70 1.21
C GLU A 144 4.59 -0.01 -0.12
N LEU A 145 5.64 -0.23 -0.92
CA LEU A 145 5.52 -0.88 -2.22
C LEU A 145 5.55 -2.39 -2.09
N GLU A 146 4.64 -3.05 -2.81
CA GLU A 146 4.70 -4.49 -2.99
C GLU A 146 5.90 -4.83 -3.88
N ARG A 147 6.81 -5.63 -3.33
CA ARG A 147 7.95 -6.18 -4.05
C ARG A 147 7.61 -7.63 -4.39
N GLY A 148 7.06 -7.82 -5.59
CA GLY A 148 6.92 -9.15 -6.19
C GLY A 148 8.20 -9.58 -6.90
N PHE A 149 8.31 -10.88 -7.19
CA PHE A 149 9.38 -11.40 -8.04
C PHE A 149 9.28 -10.88 -9.48
N ASP A 150 8.11 -10.42 -9.94
CA ASP A 150 7.91 -9.96 -11.33
C ASP A 150 8.69 -8.69 -11.72
N ARG A 151 9.27 -7.97 -10.75
CA ARG A 151 10.09 -6.78 -11.02
C ARG A 151 11.42 -7.08 -11.70
N PHE A 152 11.81 -8.35 -11.84
CA PHE A 152 12.88 -8.78 -12.75
C PHE A 152 12.54 -8.51 -14.23
N TYR A 153 11.25 -8.52 -14.60
CA TYR A 153 10.82 -8.43 -16.00
C TYR A 153 10.40 -7.02 -16.43
N PHE A 154 10.07 -6.13 -15.49
CA PHE A 154 9.83 -4.72 -15.79
C PHE A 154 11.15 -3.98 -15.91
N LYS A 155 11.66 -3.90 -17.14
CA LYS A 155 12.73 -2.98 -17.54
C LYS A 155 12.37 -1.58 -17.02
N SER A 156 13.20 -1.06 -16.13
CA SER A 156 13.07 0.26 -15.49
C SER A 156 12.60 1.32 -16.49
N SER A 157 11.32 1.69 -16.40
CA SER A 157 10.82 2.94 -16.97
C SER A 157 11.09 3.99 -15.90
N GLY A 158 12.06 4.86 -16.18
CA GLY A 158 12.71 5.72 -15.20
C GLY A 158 11.75 6.48 -14.29
N THR A 159 11.94 6.33 -12.99
CA THR A 159 11.68 7.40 -12.02
C THR A 159 12.61 7.16 -10.84
N SER A 160 13.61 8.03 -10.74
CA SER A 160 14.52 8.15 -9.62
C SER A 160 13.73 8.50 -8.36
N TYR A 161 13.51 7.52 -7.49
CA TYR A 161 13.26 7.78 -6.08
C TYR A 161 14.50 7.32 -5.32
N ASP A 162 15.26 8.31 -4.87
CA ASP A 162 16.46 8.14 -4.09
C ASP A 162 16.10 7.54 -2.73
N SER A 163 16.31 6.23 -2.61
CA SER A 163 16.27 5.50 -1.33
C SER A 163 17.64 4.86 -1.14
N SER A 164 18.66 5.70 -1.08
CA SER A 164 20.09 5.35 -1.08
C SER A 164 20.66 4.81 0.24
N SER A 165 19.84 4.34 1.19
CA SER A 165 20.36 3.94 2.52
C SER A 165 20.05 2.52 2.98
N SER A 166 19.49 1.64 2.15
CA SER A 166 19.42 0.21 2.48
C SER A 166 19.32 -0.62 1.22
N PHE A 167 19.79 -1.86 1.31
CA PHE A 167 19.92 -2.86 0.24
C PHE A 167 21.28 -2.79 -0.48
N ARG A 168 22.16 -3.75 -0.11
CA ARG A 168 23.20 -4.29 -0.99
C ARG A 168 22.60 -4.36 -2.39
N THR A 169 23.25 -3.73 -3.36
CA THR A 169 22.74 -3.58 -4.72
C THR A 169 22.21 -4.92 -5.20
N ASN A 170 20.92 -5.01 -5.60
CA ASN A 170 20.28 -6.29 -5.97
C ASN A 170 21.04 -7.10 -7.04
N LYS A 171 21.93 -6.45 -7.81
CA LYS A 171 22.91 -7.10 -8.70
C LYS A 171 23.90 -8.02 -7.99
N ASP A 172 24.27 -7.72 -6.75
CA ASP A 172 25.19 -8.52 -5.96
C ASP A 172 24.52 -9.82 -5.51
N LEU A 173 23.24 -9.76 -5.14
CA LEU A 173 22.43 -10.94 -4.80
C LEU A 173 22.19 -11.82 -6.03
N GLU A 174 21.96 -11.23 -7.19
CA GLU A 174 21.79 -11.97 -8.45
C GLU A 174 23.08 -12.71 -8.83
N LYS A 175 24.23 -12.05 -8.71
CA LYS A 175 25.54 -12.69 -8.92
C LYS A 175 25.79 -13.81 -7.91
N GLU A 176 25.49 -13.57 -6.63
CA GLU A 176 25.63 -14.57 -5.58
C GLU A 176 24.77 -15.82 -5.87
N LEU A 177 23.50 -15.64 -6.23
CA LEU A 177 22.61 -16.73 -6.65
C LEU A 177 23.13 -17.49 -7.87
N GLN A 178 23.66 -16.79 -8.88
CA GLN A 178 24.24 -17.43 -10.05
C GLN A 178 25.47 -18.28 -9.68
N THR A 179 26.32 -17.81 -8.76
CA THR A 179 27.46 -18.60 -8.28
C THR A 179 27.03 -19.81 -7.44
N LEU A 180 25.97 -19.67 -6.64
CA LEU A 180 25.44 -20.76 -5.81
C LEU A 180 24.77 -21.86 -6.65
N THR A 181 24.19 -21.49 -7.79
CA THR A 181 23.46 -22.39 -8.72
C THR A 181 24.35 -22.90 -9.87
N ALA A 182 25.62 -22.51 -9.90
CA ALA A 182 26.56 -23.01 -10.89
C ALA A 182 26.70 -24.54 -10.81
N PRO A 183 27.17 -25.23 -11.87
CA PRO A 183 27.34 -26.69 -11.86
C PRO A 183 28.29 -27.21 -10.76
N ASP A 184 29.17 -26.35 -10.27
CA ASP A 184 30.10 -26.52 -9.15
C ASP A 184 29.67 -25.72 -7.89
N GLY A 185 28.47 -25.15 -7.92
CA GLY A 185 27.90 -24.32 -6.88
C GLY A 185 27.45 -25.12 -5.65
N LEU A 186 27.38 -24.41 -4.52
CA LEU A 186 27.02 -24.98 -3.22
C LEU A 186 25.64 -25.65 -3.19
N ILE A 187 24.68 -25.17 -3.98
CA ILE A 187 23.33 -25.75 -4.01
C ILE A 187 23.41 -27.18 -4.56
N LYS A 188 24.13 -27.38 -5.67
CA LYS A 188 24.25 -28.70 -6.29
C LYS A 188 25.06 -29.66 -5.42
N ALA A 189 26.09 -29.18 -4.72
CA ALA A 189 26.80 -29.97 -3.73
C ALA A 189 25.87 -30.42 -2.59
N THR A 190 24.95 -29.55 -2.16
CA THR A 190 23.97 -29.86 -1.12
C THR A 190 22.93 -30.88 -1.60
N GLU A 191 22.44 -30.75 -2.84
CA GLU A 191 21.51 -31.71 -3.46
C GLU A 191 22.12 -33.12 -3.55
N ILE A 192 23.41 -33.23 -3.90
CA ILE A 192 24.13 -34.51 -3.95
C ILE A 192 24.22 -35.14 -2.55
N LEU A 193 24.54 -34.33 -1.53
CA LEU A 193 24.59 -34.80 -0.14
C LEU A 193 23.22 -35.24 0.37
N GLU A 194 22.16 -34.51 0.01
CA GLU A 194 20.79 -34.86 0.35
C GLU A 194 20.35 -36.17 -0.31
N MET A 195 20.66 -36.38 -1.60
CA MET A 195 20.43 -37.66 -2.28
C MET A 195 21.12 -38.81 -1.54
N GLY A 196 22.42 -38.68 -1.26
CA GLY A 196 23.18 -39.72 -0.56
C GLY A 196 22.64 -40.02 0.84
N TYR A 197 22.22 -39.00 1.58
CA TYR A 197 21.57 -39.19 2.88
C TYR A 197 20.25 -39.96 2.76
N ASN A 198 19.40 -39.59 1.78
CA ASN A 198 18.11 -40.23 1.58
C ASN A 198 18.27 -41.69 1.14
N GLU A 199 19.21 -42.01 0.25
CA GLU A 199 19.54 -43.38 -0.14
C GLU A 199 20.00 -44.23 1.06
N MET A 200 20.87 -43.69 1.92
CA MET A 200 21.32 -44.37 3.13
C MET A 200 20.17 -44.61 4.12
N LYS A 201 19.27 -43.63 4.26
CA LYS A 201 18.10 -43.74 5.12
C LYS A 201 17.14 -44.82 4.62
N GLU A 202 16.83 -44.85 3.33
CA GLU A 202 15.98 -45.90 2.74
C GLU A 202 16.59 -47.30 2.89
N ALA A 203 17.91 -47.43 2.77
CA ALA A 203 18.60 -48.71 2.98
C ALA A 203 18.57 -49.21 4.44
N LEU A 204 18.40 -48.30 5.41
CA LEU A 204 18.25 -48.63 6.84
C LEU A 204 16.80 -48.98 7.20
N ASP A 205 15.83 -48.29 6.60
CA ASP A 205 14.39 -48.53 6.80
C ASP A 205 13.87 -49.77 6.03
N GLY A 206 14.62 -50.25 5.04
CA GLY A 206 14.32 -51.45 4.24
C GLY A 206 14.81 -52.79 4.82
N LYS A 207 15.29 -52.83 6.08
CA LYS A 207 15.66 -54.04 6.83
C LYS A 207 14.68 -54.30 7.96
#